data_AF-A0A7J7LAU5-F1
#
_entry.id   AF-A0A7J7LAU5-F1
#
_cell.length_a   1.000
_cell.length_b   1.000
_cell.length_c   1.000
_cell.angle_alpha   90.00
_cell.angle_beta   90.00
_cell.angle_gamma   90.00
#
_symmetry.space_group_name_H-M   'P 1'
#
loop_
_entity.id
_entity.type
_entity.pdbx_description
1 polymer ?
#
loop_
_entity_poly.entity_id
_entity_poly.type
_entity_poly.pdbx_seq_one_letter_code
_entity_poly.pdbx_strand_id
1 'polypeptide(L)'
;MKLTYDRRVKSQGWDQNFVVPRAKIHIDRIKWFYNEYEPQSSDFSSWVVISKDGKKWKVNLEERTCNCNKWQVTGLPCVHVYCVISHIRLNWVRYCSEYHIVSSYVKTCSGSVLGISDPSLWDKTVNIKVFPPPLVRGTGRTRKVRRKSDDEGGSQHKRCHKYGHLGHNKKTCKGPPAELRPRGSQH
;
A
#
# COMPACT_ATOMS: atom_id res chain seq x y z
N MET A 1 9.06 27.29 -4.79
CA MET A 1 7.80 28.01 -4.52
C MET A 1 6.72 27.93 -5.61
N LYS A 2 6.98 27.39 -6.83
CA LYS A 2 5.94 27.27 -7.88
C LYS A 2 4.81 26.28 -7.54
N LEU A 3 5.12 25.18 -6.86
CA LEU A 3 4.18 24.07 -6.64
C LEU A 3 2.91 24.42 -5.83
N THR A 4 3.00 25.29 -4.82
CA THR A 4 1.83 25.67 -4.00
C THR A 4 0.98 26.73 -4.69
N TYR A 5 1.62 27.69 -5.36
CA TYR A 5 0.97 28.68 -6.21
C TYR A 5 0.18 28.01 -7.35
N ASP A 6 0.81 27.09 -8.08
CA ASP A 6 0.17 26.38 -9.20
C ASP A 6 -1.04 25.54 -8.73
N ARG A 7 -0.96 24.94 -7.53
CA ARG A 7 -2.07 24.20 -6.93
C ARG A 7 -3.25 25.11 -6.59
N ARG A 8 -2.98 26.28 -6.00
CA ARG A 8 -4.00 27.29 -5.66
C ARG A 8 -4.71 27.81 -6.91
N VAL A 9 -3.94 28.20 -7.94
CA VAL A 9 -4.53 28.75 -9.18
C VAL A 9 -5.39 27.69 -9.86
N LYS A 10 -4.90 26.44 -9.94
CA LYS A 10 -5.67 25.35 -10.55
C LYS A 10 -6.94 24.99 -9.77
N SER A 11 -6.90 25.05 -8.43
CA SER A 11 -8.05 24.64 -7.61
C SER A 11 -9.20 25.65 -7.59
N GLN A 12 -8.97 26.91 -7.98
CA GLN A 12 -10.02 27.92 -8.08
C GLN A 12 -11.08 27.60 -9.14
N GLY A 13 -10.71 26.90 -10.21
CA GLY A 13 -11.63 26.50 -11.29
C GLY A 13 -12.39 25.19 -11.02
N TRP A 14 -12.19 24.56 -9.87
CA TRP A 14 -12.86 23.30 -9.52
C TRP A 14 -14.20 23.54 -8.83
N ASP A 15 -15.13 22.61 -8.98
CA ASP A 15 -16.42 22.62 -8.28
C ASP A 15 -16.19 22.50 -6.76
N GLN A 16 -16.54 23.56 -6.03
CA GLN A 16 -16.32 23.70 -4.59
C GLN A 16 -17.10 22.67 -3.76
N ASN A 17 -18.21 22.14 -4.29
CA ASN A 17 -19.07 21.17 -3.62
C ASN A 17 -18.73 19.72 -3.98
N PHE A 18 -17.69 19.51 -4.77
CA PHE A 18 -17.26 18.19 -5.20
C PHE A 18 -15.90 17.80 -4.61
N VAL A 19 -15.51 16.55 -4.83
CA VAL A 19 -14.20 16.05 -4.39
C VAL A 19 -13.08 16.53 -5.30
N VAL A 20 -11.86 16.65 -4.75
CA VAL A 20 -10.66 16.96 -5.52
C VAL A 20 -10.39 15.90 -6.59
N PRO A 21 -9.75 16.26 -7.74
CA PRO A 21 -9.52 15.32 -8.85
C PRO A 21 -8.84 14.01 -8.44
N ARG A 22 -7.91 14.06 -7.47
CA ARG A 22 -7.21 12.87 -7.00
C ARG A 22 -8.13 11.88 -6.27
N ALA A 23 -9.10 12.39 -5.49
CA ALA A 23 -10.12 11.58 -4.85
C ALA A 23 -11.08 10.99 -5.88
N LYS A 24 -11.49 11.79 -6.88
CA LYS A 24 -12.32 11.30 -8.01
C LYS A 24 -11.64 10.14 -8.75
N ILE A 25 -10.37 10.28 -9.11
CA ILE A 25 -9.59 9.22 -9.78
C ILE A 25 -9.54 7.94 -8.93
N HIS A 26 -9.39 8.06 -7.60
CA HIS A 26 -9.43 6.90 -6.71
C HIS A 26 -10.78 6.18 -6.78
N ILE A 27 -11.89 6.92 -6.72
CA ILE A 27 -13.24 6.38 -6.82
C ILE A 27 -13.48 5.73 -8.20
N ASP A 28 -13.08 6.40 -9.28
CA ASP A 28 -13.23 5.87 -10.64
C ASP A 28 -12.45 4.55 -10.83
N ARG A 29 -11.29 4.41 -10.18
CA ARG A 29 -10.51 3.15 -10.20
C ARG A 29 -11.21 2.02 -9.46
N ILE A 30 -11.71 2.28 -8.25
CA ILE A 30 -12.36 1.22 -7.46
C ILE A 30 -13.74 0.84 -8.01
N LYS A 31 -14.41 1.77 -8.72
CA LYS A 31 -15.70 1.54 -9.35
C LYS A 31 -15.68 0.33 -10.27
N TRP A 32 -14.57 0.04 -10.97
CA TRP A 32 -14.48 -1.13 -11.85
C TRP A 32 -14.57 -2.47 -11.14
N PHE A 33 -14.16 -2.53 -9.88
CA PHE A 33 -14.09 -3.77 -9.10
C PHE A 33 -15.38 -4.05 -8.31
N TYR A 34 -16.41 -3.20 -8.40
CA TYR A 34 -17.60 -3.33 -7.55
C TYR A 34 -18.34 -4.67 -7.77
N ASN A 35 -18.36 -5.18 -9.01
CA ASN A 35 -19.01 -6.45 -9.39
C ASN A 35 -18.29 -7.72 -8.87
N GLU A 36 -17.12 -7.56 -8.25
CA GLU A 36 -16.39 -8.67 -7.62
C GLU A 36 -16.88 -8.96 -6.20
N TYR A 37 -17.77 -8.11 -5.68
CA TYR A 37 -18.23 -8.13 -4.31
C TYR A 37 -19.76 -8.12 -4.23
N GLU A 38 -20.29 -8.85 -3.26
CA GLU A 38 -21.70 -8.90 -2.96
C GLU A 38 -21.95 -8.35 -1.55
N PRO A 39 -22.73 -7.25 -1.41
CA PRO A 39 -23.08 -6.70 -0.11
C PRO A 39 -24.31 -7.41 0.46
N GLN A 40 -24.20 -7.81 1.72
CA GLN A 40 -25.29 -8.37 2.52
C GLN A 40 -25.55 -7.43 3.70
N SER A 41 -26.78 -6.95 3.85
CA SER A 41 -27.17 -6.14 5.01
C SER A 41 -27.17 -7.02 6.25
N SER A 42 -26.49 -6.56 7.31
CA SER A 42 -26.68 -7.11 8.66
C SER A 42 -27.71 -6.28 9.43
N ASP A 43 -27.63 -4.95 9.31
CA ASP A 43 -28.56 -3.96 9.88
C ASP A 43 -28.71 -2.77 8.91
N PHE A 44 -29.33 -1.67 9.36
CA PHE A 44 -29.47 -0.43 8.58
C PHE A 44 -28.11 0.22 8.23
N SER A 45 -27.19 0.31 9.19
CA SER A 45 -25.86 0.94 9.00
C SER A 45 -24.73 -0.07 8.81
N SER A 46 -24.97 -1.36 9.08
CA SER A 46 -23.96 -2.42 9.14
C SER A 46 -24.11 -3.44 8.01
N TRP A 47 -23.01 -3.70 7.33
CA TRP A 47 -22.97 -4.52 6.12
C TRP A 47 -21.81 -5.51 6.15
N VAL A 48 -22.03 -6.69 5.58
CA VAL A 48 -20.99 -7.66 5.27
C VAL A 48 -20.84 -7.72 3.76
N VAL A 49 -19.64 -7.41 3.26
CA VAL A 49 -19.29 -7.49 1.85
C VAL A 49 -18.50 -8.77 1.62
N ILE A 50 -18.92 -9.59 0.67
CA ILE A 50 -18.34 -10.91 0.38
C ILE A 50 -17.71 -10.89 -1.01
N SER A 51 -16.46 -11.33 -1.17
CA SER A 51 -15.87 -11.53 -2.51
C SER A 51 -16.28 -12.87 -3.12
N LYS A 52 -16.08 -13.03 -4.43
CA LYS A 52 -16.23 -14.32 -5.12
C LYS A 52 -15.43 -15.46 -4.48
N ASP A 53 -14.27 -15.17 -3.88
CA ASP A 53 -13.44 -16.14 -3.15
C ASP A 53 -13.95 -16.45 -1.73
N GLY A 54 -15.10 -15.90 -1.32
CA GLY A 54 -15.70 -16.12 0.01
C GLY A 54 -15.10 -15.29 1.15
N LYS A 55 -14.16 -14.37 0.88
CA LYS A 55 -13.62 -13.45 1.90
C LYS A 55 -14.66 -12.42 2.29
N LYS A 56 -14.67 -12.02 3.57
CA LYS A 56 -15.70 -11.14 4.13
C LYS A 56 -15.10 -9.88 4.75
N TRP A 57 -15.76 -8.74 4.51
CA TRP A 57 -15.42 -7.45 5.11
C TRP A 57 -16.63 -6.84 5.79
N LYS A 58 -16.45 -6.37 7.02
CA LYS A 58 -17.47 -5.61 7.73
C LYS A 58 -17.34 -4.13 7.38
N VAL A 59 -18.46 -3.51 7.03
CA VAL A 59 -18.58 -2.09 6.70
C VAL A 59 -19.67 -1.50 7.60
N ASN A 60 -19.37 -0.40 8.30
CA ASN A 60 -20.36 0.41 8.99
C ASN A 60 -20.34 1.82 8.39
N LEU A 61 -21.45 2.23 7.78
CA LEU A 61 -21.56 3.51 7.09
C LEU A 61 -21.68 4.71 8.04
N GLU A 62 -22.26 4.49 9.22
CA GLU A 62 -22.49 5.53 10.24
C GLU A 62 -21.20 5.82 11.01
N GLU A 63 -20.53 4.76 11.49
CA GLU A 63 -19.22 4.87 12.14
C GLU A 63 -18.08 5.19 11.16
N ARG A 64 -18.37 5.14 9.85
CA ARG A 64 -17.40 5.32 8.77
C ARG A 64 -16.21 4.34 8.85
N THR A 65 -16.51 3.07 9.14
CA THR A 65 -15.50 2.03 9.31
C THR A 65 -15.60 0.93 8.25
N CYS A 66 -14.44 0.38 7.91
CA CYS A 66 -14.34 -0.87 7.17
C CYS A 66 -13.18 -1.69 7.75
N ASN A 67 -13.36 -2.98 8.00
CA ASN A 67 -12.29 -3.81 8.57
C ASN A 67 -11.05 -3.96 7.65
N CYS A 68 -11.09 -3.50 6.40
CA CYS A 68 -9.90 -3.36 5.55
C CYS A 68 -9.01 -2.15 5.90
N ASN A 69 -9.46 -1.27 6.82
CA ASN A 69 -8.81 -0.07 7.33
C ASN A 69 -8.49 1.04 6.31
N LYS A 70 -8.67 0.80 5.01
CA LYS A 70 -8.39 1.79 3.96
C LYS A 70 -9.24 3.05 4.12
N TRP A 71 -10.51 2.93 4.51
CA TRP A 71 -11.39 4.08 4.64
C TRP A 71 -10.97 5.01 5.79
N GLN A 72 -10.66 4.42 6.94
CA GLN A 72 -10.23 5.13 8.13
C GLN A 72 -8.87 5.82 7.92
N VAL A 73 -7.94 5.16 7.22
CA VAL A 73 -6.60 5.71 6.96
C VAL A 73 -6.62 6.81 5.89
N THR A 74 -7.37 6.61 4.81
CA THR A 74 -7.32 7.53 3.66
C THR A 74 -8.39 8.61 3.70
N GLY A 75 -9.46 8.42 4.48
CA GLY A 75 -10.66 9.23 4.43
C GLY A 75 -11.46 9.08 3.13
N LEU A 76 -11.14 8.09 2.29
CA LEU A 76 -11.85 7.81 1.04
C LEU A 76 -12.52 6.42 1.10
N PRO A 77 -13.73 6.26 0.55
CA PRO A 77 -14.34 4.95 0.39
C PRO A 77 -13.37 3.94 -0.25
N CYS A 78 -13.26 2.77 0.36
CA CYS A 78 -12.61 1.63 -0.27
C CYS A 78 -13.61 0.90 -1.19
N VAL A 79 -13.15 -0.11 -1.95
CA VAL A 79 -14.03 -0.87 -2.85
C VAL A 79 -15.23 -1.50 -2.13
N HIS A 80 -15.05 -1.99 -0.90
CA HIS A 80 -16.14 -2.57 -0.10
C HIS A 80 -17.19 -1.53 0.28
N VAL A 81 -16.74 -0.36 0.75
CA VAL A 81 -17.62 0.75 1.12
C VAL A 81 -18.34 1.28 -0.11
N TYR A 82 -17.64 1.43 -1.24
CA TYR A 82 -18.24 1.83 -2.50
C TYR A 82 -19.29 0.84 -3.00
N CYS A 83 -19.05 -0.46 -2.84
CA CYS A 83 -20.00 -1.52 -3.16
C CYS A 83 -21.31 -1.34 -2.38
N VAL A 84 -21.22 -1.17 -1.05
CA VAL A 84 -22.40 -0.93 -0.20
C VAL A 84 -23.12 0.35 -0.64
N ILE A 85 -22.42 1.48 -0.71
CA ILE A 85 -23.00 2.79 -1.10
C ILE A 85 -23.72 2.69 -2.44
N SER A 86 -23.13 2.00 -3.42
CA SER A 86 -23.72 1.84 -4.75
C SER A 86 -24.94 0.93 -4.72
N HIS A 87 -24.92 -0.14 -3.91
CA HIS A 87 -26.04 -1.05 -3.74
C HIS A 87 -27.29 -0.35 -3.20
N ILE A 88 -27.12 0.50 -2.18
CA ILE A 88 -28.22 1.30 -1.61
C ILE A 88 -28.40 2.68 -2.26
N ARG A 89 -27.75 2.91 -3.41
CA ARG A 89 -27.89 4.12 -4.25
C ARG A 89 -27.63 5.44 -3.51
N LEU A 90 -26.69 5.45 -2.57
CA LEU A 90 -26.28 6.66 -1.88
C LEU A 90 -25.20 7.43 -2.64
N ASN A 91 -25.11 8.72 -2.38
CA ASN A 91 -24.07 9.56 -2.97
C ASN A 91 -22.72 9.33 -2.26
N TRP A 92 -21.78 8.71 -2.97
CA TRP A 92 -20.43 8.40 -2.45
C TRP A 92 -19.64 9.63 -2.00
N VAL A 93 -19.91 10.82 -2.54
CA VAL A 93 -19.23 12.07 -2.14
C VAL A 93 -19.44 12.33 -0.64
N ARG A 94 -20.60 11.98 -0.08
CA ARG A 94 -20.93 12.16 1.35
C ARG A 94 -20.10 11.26 2.28
N TYR A 95 -19.45 10.24 1.72
CA TYR A 95 -18.61 9.28 2.43
C TYR A 95 -17.11 9.53 2.25
N CYS A 96 -16.76 10.56 1.47
CA CYS A 96 -15.41 11.13 1.47
C CYS A 96 -15.22 12.04 2.69
N SER A 97 -14.00 12.04 3.23
CA SER A 97 -13.60 12.99 4.26
C SER A 97 -13.64 14.42 3.71
N GLU A 98 -13.97 15.37 4.59
CA GLU A 98 -13.99 16.79 4.29
C GLU A 98 -12.66 17.29 3.71
N TYR A 99 -11.53 16.69 4.09
CA TYR A 99 -10.20 17.01 3.56
C TYR A 99 -10.04 16.74 2.06
N HIS A 100 -10.93 15.95 1.47
CA HIS A 100 -10.96 15.67 0.04
C HIS A 100 -12.00 16.50 -0.72
N ILE A 101 -12.74 17.39 -0.05
CA ILE A 101 -13.66 18.33 -0.70
C ILE A 101 -12.86 19.54 -1.20
N VAL A 102 -13.19 20.01 -2.41
CA VAL A 102 -12.48 21.11 -3.07
C VAL A 102 -12.47 22.37 -2.22
N SER A 103 -13.60 22.73 -1.60
CA SER A 103 -13.68 23.92 -0.73
C SER A 103 -12.66 23.88 0.42
N SER A 104 -12.52 22.74 1.09
CA SER A 104 -11.52 22.54 2.15
C SER A 104 -10.10 22.56 1.59
N TYR A 105 -9.87 21.94 0.44
CA TYR A 105 -8.57 21.96 -0.24
C TYR A 105 -8.13 23.38 -0.63
N VAL A 106 -9.05 24.19 -1.18
CA VAL A 106 -8.82 25.58 -1.55
C VAL A 106 -8.50 26.41 -0.32
N LYS A 107 -9.25 26.24 0.78
CA LYS A 107 -8.95 26.89 2.06
C LYS A 107 -7.54 26.54 2.54
N THR A 108 -7.13 25.27 2.53
CA THR A 108 -5.76 24.88 2.90
C THR A 108 -4.70 25.46 1.96
N CYS A 109 -4.98 25.56 0.66
CA CYS A 109 -4.06 26.13 -0.34
C CYS A 109 -4.12 27.66 -0.44
N SER A 110 -5.00 28.33 0.32
CA SER A 110 -5.14 29.79 0.30
C SER A 110 -3.99 30.50 1.01
N GLY A 111 -3.34 29.82 1.95
CA GLY A 111 -2.20 30.35 2.68
C GLY A 111 -1.01 30.64 1.77
N SER A 112 -0.45 31.84 1.92
CA SER A 112 0.83 32.19 1.32
C SER A 112 1.94 31.55 2.14
N VAL A 113 2.60 30.53 1.60
CA VAL A 113 3.92 30.14 2.12
C VAL A 113 4.88 31.24 1.69
N LEU A 114 5.16 32.18 2.60
CA LEU A 114 6.17 33.20 2.37
C LEU A 114 7.49 32.49 2.07
N GLY A 115 8.20 33.02 1.09
CA GLY A 115 9.54 32.56 0.84
C GLY A 115 10.39 32.74 2.07
N ILE A 116 11.27 31.78 2.34
CA ILE A 116 12.35 32.03 3.29
C ILE A 116 13.14 33.21 2.69
N SER A 117 13.31 34.27 3.49
CA SER A 117 14.09 35.44 3.07
C SER A 117 15.51 35.04 2.71
N ASP A 118 16.26 35.92 2.05
CA ASP A 118 17.67 35.65 1.77
C ASP A 118 18.42 35.34 3.09
N PRO A 119 19.32 34.34 3.12
CA PRO A 119 20.09 34.02 4.32
C PRO A 119 20.82 35.22 4.95
N SER A 120 21.17 36.24 4.16
CA SER A 120 21.77 37.49 4.65
C SER A 120 20.82 38.36 5.47
N LEU A 121 19.51 38.20 5.29
CA LEU A 121 18.44 38.90 6.04
C LEU A 121 17.99 38.12 7.28
N TRP A 122 18.53 36.94 7.53
CA TRP A 122 18.19 36.16 8.72
C TRP A 122 18.89 36.77 9.93
N ASP A 123 18.16 36.89 11.04
CA ASP A 123 18.78 37.23 12.30
C ASP A 123 19.89 36.22 12.61
N LYS A 124 21.07 36.72 12.94
CA LYS A 124 22.20 35.88 13.37
C LYS A 124 21.76 35.18 14.65
N THR A 125 21.34 33.92 14.54
CA THR A 125 20.90 33.13 15.68
C THR A 125 22.01 33.06 16.71
N VAL A 126 21.79 33.64 17.88
CA VAL A 126 22.75 33.58 18.99
C VAL A 126 22.73 32.16 19.55
N ASN A 127 23.77 31.39 19.27
CA ASN A 127 24.13 30.14 19.95
C ASN A 127 23.05 29.05 20.08
N ILE A 128 22.24 28.79 19.03
CA ILE A 128 21.44 27.55 19.00
C ILE A 128 22.36 26.39 18.62
N LYS A 129 22.84 25.65 19.62
CA LYS A 129 23.57 24.40 19.42
C LYS A 129 22.60 23.31 18.98
N VAL A 130 22.41 23.16 17.67
CA VAL A 130 21.62 22.07 17.09
C VAL A 130 22.39 20.76 17.26
N PHE A 131 21.95 19.92 18.18
CA PHE A 131 22.47 18.56 18.28
C PHE A 131 21.82 17.68 17.20
N PRO A 132 22.58 16.80 16.53
CA PRO A 132 21.97 15.80 15.68
C PRO A 132 20.97 14.99 16.51
N PRO A 133 19.84 14.54 15.93
CA PRO A 133 18.95 13.63 16.63
C PRO A 133 19.76 12.44 17.15
N PRO A 134 19.50 11.96 18.38
CA PRO A 134 20.21 10.81 18.93
C PRO A 134 20.18 9.67 17.92
N LEU A 135 21.35 9.11 17.61
CA LEU A 135 21.44 7.91 16.79
C LEU A 135 20.84 6.73 17.57
N VAL A 136 19.52 6.60 17.55
CA VAL A 136 18.84 5.43 18.08
C VAL A 136 19.05 4.32 17.06
N ARG A 137 19.91 3.35 17.40
CA ARG A 137 19.93 2.07 16.68
C ARG A 137 18.53 1.49 16.77
N GLY A 138 17.89 1.27 15.62
CA GLY A 138 16.56 0.65 15.58
C GLY A 138 16.56 -0.66 16.37
N THR A 139 15.46 -0.94 17.08
CA THR A 139 15.31 -2.15 17.88
C THR A 139 15.47 -3.38 16.98
N GLY A 140 16.57 -4.12 17.17
CA GLY A 140 16.86 -5.30 16.38
C GLY A 140 18.32 -5.73 16.46
N ARG A 141 18.56 -7.02 16.30
CA ARG A 141 19.91 -7.60 16.27
C ARG A 141 20.63 -7.12 15.01
N THR A 142 21.80 -6.50 15.16
CA THR A 142 22.69 -6.20 14.02
C THR A 142 22.92 -7.48 13.23
N ARG A 143 22.62 -7.46 11.93
CA ARG A 143 22.75 -8.63 11.08
C ARG A 143 24.23 -8.98 10.95
N LYS A 144 24.62 -10.17 11.43
CA LYS A 144 26.02 -10.65 11.35
C LYS A 144 26.50 -10.93 9.93
N VAL A 145 25.59 -11.11 8.97
CA VAL A 145 25.92 -11.53 7.60
C VAL A 145 25.31 -10.58 6.58
N ARG A 146 26.14 -10.03 5.70
CA ARG A 146 25.75 -9.15 4.59
C ARG A 146 24.70 -9.83 3.70
N ARG A 147 23.73 -9.07 3.19
CA ARG A 147 22.84 -9.50 2.11
C ARG A 147 23.64 -9.49 0.81
N LYS A 148 23.82 -10.65 0.17
CA LYS A 148 24.36 -10.73 -1.19
C LYS A 148 23.37 -10.07 -2.15
N SER A 149 23.87 -9.29 -3.11
CA SER A 149 23.06 -8.80 -4.24
C SER A 149 22.71 -9.96 -5.17
N ASP A 150 21.70 -9.80 -6.02
CA ASP A 150 21.29 -10.84 -6.97
C ASP A 150 22.38 -11.20 -7.98
N ASP A 151 23.36 -10.30 -8.17
CA ASP A 151 24.54 -10.50 -9.02
C ASP A 151 25.63 -11.37 -8.35
N GLU A 152 25.62 -11.47 -7.01
CA GLU A 152 26.52 -12.33 -6.26
C GLU A 152 25.94 -13.74 -6.15
N GLY A 153 26.05 -14.49 -7.25
CA GLY A 153 25.54 -15.86 -7.43
C GLY A 153 25.41 -16.70 -6.16
N GLY A 154 24.18 -17.15 -5.91
CA GLY A 154 23.88 -18.14 -4.86
C GLY A 154 24.61 -19.46 -5.10
N SER A 155 24.85 -20.20 -4.03
CA SER A 155 25.50 -21.52 -4.07
C SER A 155 24.86 -22.41 -5.14
N GLN A 156 25.59 -22.62 -6.24
CA GLN A 156 25.16 -23.51 -7.31
C GLN A 156 25.13 -24.92 -6.71
N HIS A 157 23.93 -25.42 -6.40
CA HIS A 157 23.78 -26.82 -5.98
C HIS A 157 24.31 -27.68 -7.13
N LYS A 158 25.44 -28.36 -6.89
CA LYS A 158 26.08 -29.22 -7.90
C LYS A 158 25.04 -30.25 -8.35
N ARG A 159 24.69 -30.26 -9.63
CA ARG A 159 23.76 -31.22 -10.23
C ARG A 159 24.55 -32.31 -10.93
N CYS A 160 24.25 -33.58 -10.62
CA CYS A 160 24.87 -34.69 -11.31
C CYS A 160 24.34 -34.79 -12.75
N HIS A 161 25.21 -34.69 -13.74
CA HIS A 161 24.82 -34.76 -15.16
C HIS A 161 24.41 -36.17 -15.61
N LYS A 162 24.68 -37.21 -14.81
CA LYS A 162 24.36 -38.61 -15.14
C LYS A 162 22.96 -39.03 -14.66
N TYR A 163 22.51 -38.53 -13.49
CA TYR A 163 21.23 -38.91 -12.88
C TYR A 163 20.39 -37.70 -12.39
N GLY A 164 20.84 -36.46 -12.62
CA GLY A 164 20.08 -35.25 -12.34
C GLY A 164 19.99 -34.81 -10.87
N HIS A 165 20.54 -35.57 -9.92
CA HIS A 165 20.42 -35.27 -8.49
C HIS A 165 21.29 -34.08 -8.03
N LEU A 166 20.76 -33.30 -7.09
CA LEU A 166 21.42 -32.13 -6.50
C LEU A 166 22.34 -32.52 -5.33
N GLY A 167 23.42 -31.77 -5.12
CA GLY A 167 24.37 -31.93 -4.01
C GLY A 167 25.71 -32.57 -4.36
N HIS A 168 25.89 -33.13 -5.57
CA HIS A 168 27.15 -33.75 -6.00
C HIS A 168 27.38 -33.63 -7.53
N ASN A 169 28.59 -33.95 -8.01
CA ASN A 169 28.94 -33.89 -9.44
C ASN A 169 29.24 -35.30 -9.99
N LYS A 170 29.47 -35.43 -11.31
CA LYS A 170 29.73 -36.72 -11.97
C LYS A 170 30.90 -37.50 -11.32
N LYS A 171 31.92 -36.79 -10.83
CA LYS A 171 33.13 -37.41 -10.25
C LYS A 171 32.88 -38.00 -8.87
N THR A 172 31.90 -37.49 -8.13
CA THR A 172 31.57 -37.95 -6.77
C THR A 172 30.24 -38.73 -6.68
N CYS A 173 29.70 -39.16 -7.83
CA CYS A 173 28.43 -39.86 -7.89
C CYS A 173 28.57 -41.33 -7.44
N LYS A 174 27.77 -41.74 -6.44
CA LYS A 174 27.75 -43.11 -5.89
C LYS A 174 26.74 -44.05 -6.58
N GLY A 175 26.20 -43.66 -7.74
CA GLY A 175 25.17 -44.42 -8.46
C GLY A 175 23.73 -44.04 -8.06
N PRO A 176 22.71 -44.70 -8.65
CA PRO A 176 21.31 -44.41 -8.36
C PRO A 176 20.96 -44.73 -6.89
N PRO A 177 19.94 -44.06 -6.31
CA PRO A 177 19.43 -44.37 -4.98
C PRO A 177 19.08 -45.86 -4.84
N ALA A 178 19.29 -46.43 -3.65
CA ALA A 178 19.17 -47.87 -3.41
C ALA A 178 17.79 -48.46 -3.76
N GLU A 179 16.74 -47.64 -3.81
CA GLU A 179 15.36 -48.04 -4.11
C GLU A 179 15.12 -48.48 -5.57
N LEU A 180 16.04 -48.19 -6.50
CA LEU A 180 15.90 -48.53 -7.92
C LEU A 180 16.75 -49.72 -8.38
N ARG A 181 17.35 -50.50 -7.47
CA ARG A 181 18.02 -51.75 -7.88
C ARG A 181 16.98 -52.84 -8.18
N PRO A 182 16.95 -53.44 -9.38
CA PRO A 182 16.08 -54.58 -9.64
C PRO A 182 16.46 -55.74 -8.70
N ARG A 183 15.48 -56.29 -7.98
CA ARG A 183 15.63 -57.54 -7.21
C ARG A 183 15.91 -58.66 -8.21
N GLY A 184 17.11 -59.22 -8.16
CA GLY A 184 17.46 -60.39 -8.97
C GLY A 184 16.55 -61.56 -8.64
N SER A 185 15.88 -62.11 -9.65
CA SER A 185 15.24 -63.42 -9.62
C SER A 185 16.35 -64.47 -9.49
N GLN A 186 16.30 -65.27 -8.43
CA GLN A 186 17.15 -66.45 -8.29
C GLN A 186 16.41 -67.65 -8.90
N HIS A 187 17.08 -68.34 -9.82
CA HIS A 187 16.92 -69.78 -10.04
C HIS A 187 17.72 -70.51 -8.96
#